data_AF-A0A0A7G0M3-F1
#
_entry.id   AF-A0A0A7G0M3-F1
#
_cell.length_a   1.000
_cell.length_b   1.000
_cell.length_c   1.000
_cell.angle_alpha   90.00
_cell.angle_beta   90.00
_cell.angle_gamma   90.00
#
_symmetry.space_group_name_H-M   'P 1'
#
loop_
_entity.id
_entity.type
_entity.pdbx_description
1 polymer ?
#
loop_
_entity_poly.entity_id
_entity_poly.type
_entity_poly.pdbx_seq_one_letter_code
_entity_poly.pdbx_strand_id
1 'polypeptide(L)'
;MDFFINGSDSIANEGKKILDDINNKVKLGLFNNNTELTYKYKEKILGLYDDIHLAKFKPCYAKDTLLKDEYMQMITTLALDIEDTLNEVENISKTVDTKTDDIDLIKKNLLNTSRLINMDIDNLKKSVEDYAEVGLSSFIDSFNEDESNSSNNIKNQKGFLTLPYKSYQDLSSSSVIEVLETNALPGNTHVATESYSNIVYDGEIDPMLSLANILDNNNETRFECEMFEILDSTYEECNGAGFRYKEGVSWVTEDNKIYLKIRLSLSTKQVANWFSITPYIPPTSTYINSVIKTIIISDGNNDIKKMIEDIDFNDTIIIPFKEMEVKYVDILIEQSNAYDVEVAHDVVTKLNSNKNYLDTKSIKVYERENISIRNLSSLGVKYDTRTKKITIPKSNEKSNVNVNNLNNIFGEIMTDNSYDYRTEIIKAKRYNISILNANLGNYSFEDEYTYTSKAFSCSNDINSIILNANDSLDDDNIKYYVTLDNGSTWIRIYPKERAYKGACCIKINSTTPLYERDPKIIYVDKLTNVRSIILKIELTKPTDNSSIPIVYNYRLNVSSEVDDNDNR
;
A
#
# COMPACT_ATOMS: atom_id res chain seq x y z
N MET A 1 -7.08 0.14 29.51
CA MET A 1 -7.39 1.03 28.39
C MET A 1 -7.26 2.45 28.91
N ASP A 2 -6.13 3.10 28.63
CA ASP A 2 -6.01 4.55 28.82
C ASP A 2 -6.19 5.18 27.44
N PHE A 3 -7.43 5.53 27.10
CA PHE A 3 -7.70 6.35 25.93
C PHE A 3 -7.43 7.79 26.32
N PHE A 4 -6.21 8.27 26.06
CA PHE A 4 -5.97 9.70 25.93
C PHE A 4 -6.19 10.08 24.48
N ILE A 5 -6.94 11.16 24.24
CA ILE A 5 -6.48 12.36 23.51
C ILE A 5 -7.40 13.53 23.90
N ASN A 6 -6.81 14.54 24.55
CA ASN A 6 -7.38 15.88 24.78
C ASN A 6 -7.47 16.66 23.45
N GLY A 7 -8.22 16.15 22.47
CA GLY A 7 -8.29 16.72 21.11
C GLY A 7 -9.27 17.89 21.00
N SER A 8 -10.47 17.75 21.55
CA SER A 8 -11.52 18.79 21.48
C SER A 8 -11.10 20.08 22.18
N ASP A 9 -10.58 19.96 23.40
CA ASP A 9 -10.02 21.09 24.15
C ASP A 9 -8.91 21.83 23.38
N SER A 10 -8.13 21.13 22.54
CA SER A 10 -7.06 21.76 21.76
C SER A 10 -7.63 22.62 20.62
N ILE A 11 -8.60 22.11 19.87
CA ILE A 11 -9.20 22.78 18.72
C ILE A 11 -10.01 24.01 19.15
N ALA A 12 -10.81 23.87 20.21
CA ALA A 12 -11.55 24.98 20.79
C ALA A 12 -10.62 26.10 21.31
N ASN A 13 -9.52 25.74 21.97
CA ASN A 13 -8.52 26.70 22.44
C ASN A 13 -7.75 27.37 21.29
N GLU A 14 -7.49 26.65 20.20
CA GLU A 14 -6.80 27.17 19.01
C GLU A 14 -7.70 28.15 18.23
N GLY A 15 -8.97 27.77 18.00
CA GLY A 15 -9.98 28.65 17.43
C GLY A 15 -10.17 29.93 18.26
N LYS A 16 -10.23 29.81 19.59
CA LYS A 16 -10.34 30.95 20.49
C LYS A 16 -9.09 31.85 20.47
N LYS A 17 -7.89 31.28 20.39
CA LYS A 17 -6.63 32.04 20.22
C LYS A 17 -6.60 32.81 18.90
N ILE A 18 -7.09 32.22 17.81
CA ILE A 18 -7.18 32.88 16.50
C ILE A 18 -8.12 34.08 16.59
N LEU A 19 -9.29 33.92 17.22
CA LEU A 19 -10.25 34.99 17.45
C LEU A 19 -9.66 36.12 18.32
N ASP A 20 -8.98 35.76 19.41
CA ASP A 20 -8.37 36.74 20.31
C ASP A 20 -7.19 37.49 19.65
N ASP A 21 -6.36 36.82 18.84
CA ASP A 21 -5.27 37.42 18.06
C ASP A 21 -5.81 38.45 17.04
N ILE A 22 -6.86 38.09 16.31
CA ILE A 22 -7.47 38.98 15.33
C ILE A 22 -8.11 40.19 16.04
N ASN A 23 -8.87 39.97 17.12
CA ASN A 23 -9.49 41.04 17.88
C ASN A 23 -8.45 42.01 18.48
N ASN A 24 -7.30 41.51 18.93
CA ASN A 24 -6.22 42.35 19.43
C ASN A 24 -5.56 43.16 18.30
N LYS A 25 -5.36 42.59 17.12
CA LYS A 25 -4.80 43.31 15.96
C LYS A 25 -5.75 44.38 15.41
N VAL A 26 -7.06 44.16 15.49
CA VAL A 26 -8.08 45.18 15.21
C VAL A 26 -8.00 46.34 16.19
N LYS A 27 -7.90 46.06 17.50
CA LYS A 27 -7.76 47.11 18.52
C LYS A 27 -6.49 47.94 18.35
N LEU A 28 -5.43 47.34 17.81
CA LEU A 28 -4.16 48.02 17.52
C LEU A 28 -4.16 48.78 16.18
N GLY A 29 -5.26 48.76 15.42
CA GLY A 29 -5.39 49.46 14.14
C GLY A 29 -4.48 48.90 13.03
N LEU A 30 -4.08 47.63 13.15
CA LEU A 30 -3.10 46.99 12.25
C LEU A 30 -3.70 46.53 10.91
N PHE A 31 -4.99 46.78 10.68
CA PHE A 31 -5.67 46.46 9.42
C PHE A 31 -6.12 47.74 8.74
N ASN A 32 -5.82 47.86 7.44
CA ASN A 32 -6.01 49.11 6.71
C ASN A 32 -7.48 49.34 6.30
N ASN A 33 -8.27 48.26 6.22
CA ASN A 33 -9.71 48.31 5.96
C ASN A 33 -10.41 47.01 6.37
N ASN A 34 -11.74 47.04 6.43
CA ASN A 34 -12.56 45.88 6.82
C ASN A 34 -12.40 44.70 5.85
N THR A 35 -12.07 44.92 4.58
CA THR A 35 -11.89 43.86 3.59
C THR A 35 -10.64 43.02 3.88
N GLU A 36 -9.54 43.67 4.27
CA GLU A 36 -8.29 43.01 4.68
C GLU A 36 -8.49 42.18 5.95
N LEU A 37 -9.25 42.70 6.91
CA LEU A 37 -9.66 41.98 8.11
C LEU A 37 -10.48 40.73 7.77
N THR A 38 -11.49 40.87 6.89
CA THR A 38 -12.34 39.75 6.45
C THR A 38 -11.54 38.67 5.73
N TYR A 39 -10.59 39.05 4.86
CA TYR A 39 -9.77 38.08 4.13
C TYR A 39 -8.83 37.30 5.07
N LYS A 40 -8.20 37.98 6.02
CA LYS A 40 -7.32 37.34 7.01
C LYS A 40 -8.08 36.46 7.99
N TYR A 41 -9.29 36.86 8.35
CA TYR A 41 -10.20 36.03 9.15
C TYR A 41 -10.58 34.75 8.39
N LYS A 42 -10.97 34.88 7.11
CA LYS A 42 -11.30 33.76 6.23
C LYS A 42 -10.12 32.80 6.06
N GLU A 43 -8.92 33.31 5.78
CA GLU A 43 -7.70 32.49 5.59
C GLU A 43 -7.37 31.66 6.85
N LYS A 44 -7.45 32.25 8.04
CA LYS A 44 -7.16 31.53 9.30
C LYS A 44 -8.24 30.52 9.69
N ILE A 45 -9.51 30.82 9.41
CA ILE A 45 -10.61 29.87 9.64
C ILE A 45 -10.53 28.71 8.65
N LEU A 46 -10.21 28.98 7.37
CA LEU A 46 -9.99 27.93 6.38
C LEU A 46 -8.77 27.06 6.74
N GLY A 47 -7.67 27.66 7.21
CA GLY A 47 -6.52 26.91 7.70
C GLY A 47 -6.84 26.01 8.89
N LEU A 48 -7.60 26.51 9.87
CA LEU A 48 -8.10 25.69 10.98
C LEU A 48 -9.00 24.55 10.48
N TYR A 49 -9.81 24.80 9.45
CA TYR A 49 -10.67 23.79 8.85
C TYR A 49 -9.87 22.74 8.07
N ASP A 50 -8.85 23.13 7.33
CA ASP A 50 -7.93 22.20 6.66
C ASP A 50 -7.19 21.34 7.71
N ASP A 51 -6.80 21.92 8.84
CA ASP A 51 -6.23 21.19 9.98
C ASP A 51 -7.24 20.23 10.65
N ILE A 52 -8.53 20.56 10.67
CA ILE A 52 -9.62 19.69 11.15
C ILE A 52 -9.94 18.58 10.12
N HIS A 53 -9.91 18.87 8.82
CA HIS A 53 -10.02 17.86 7.76
C HIS A 53 -8.84 16.90 7.75
N LEU A 54 -7.67 17.38 8.20
CA LEU A 54 -6.50 16.58 8.51
C LEU A 54 -6.54 15.97 9.90
N ALA A 55 -7.71 15.93 10.58
CA ALA A 55 -7.90 15.39 11.93
C ALA A 55 -6.91 14.25 12.12
N LYS A 56 -5.88 14.53 12.92
CA LYS A 56 -4.74 13.65 13.15
C LYS A 56 -5.19 12.53 14.06
N PHE A 57 -6.21 11.79 13.63
CA PHE A 57 -6.56 10.49 14.15
C PHE A 57 -5.30 9.67 13.98
N LYS A 58 -4.57 9.52 15.08
CA LYS A 58 -3.50 8.53 15.10
C LYS A 58 -4.19 7.20 14.85
N PRO A 59 -3.75 6.42 13.85
CA PRO A 59 -4.29 5.10 13.66
C PRO A 59 -4.16 4.33 14.98
N CYS A 60 -5.30 3.96 15.57
CA CYS A 60 -5.32 3.03 16.68
C CYS A 60 -5.30 1.63 16.07
N TYR A 61 -4.10 1.10 15.89
CA TYR A 61 -3.96 -0.31 15.55
C TYR A 61 -4.36 -1.13 16.77
N ALA A 62 -5.28 -2.07 16.57
CA ALA A 62 -5.58 -3.06 17.58
C ALA A 62 -4.30 -3.82 17.90
N LYS A 63 -3.96 -3.92 19.19
CA LYS A 63 -2.82 -4.74 19.61
C LYS A 63 -3.06 -6.24 19.42
N ASP A 64 -4.33 -6.63 19.34
CA ASP A 64 -4.82 -8.01 19.18
C ASP A 64 -6.08 -8.01 18.29
N THR A 65 -6.59 -9.20 17.97
CA THR A 65 -7.86 -9.36 17.23
C THR A 65 -9.01 -8.73 18.03
N LEU A 66 -9.61 -7.65 17.51
CA LEU A 66 -10.73 -6.96 18.16
C LEU A 66 -11.98 -7.87 18.22
N LEU A 67 -12.51 -8.06 19.43
CA LEU A 67 -13.83 -8.68 19.59
C LEU A 67 -14.93 -7.70 19.13
N LYS A 68 -16.08 -8.23 18.70
CA LYS A 68 -17.22 -7.44 18.21
C LYS A 68 -17.56 -6.27 19.13
N ASP A 69 -17.67 -6.51 20.43
CA ASP A 69 -18.04 -5.48 21.41
C ASP A 69 -16.99 -4.37 21.52
N GLU A 70 -15.71 -4.71 21.37
CA GLU A 70 -14.59 -3.77 21.42
C GLU A 70 -14.52 -2.94 20.13
N TYR A 71 -14.75 -3.56 18.98
CA TYR A 71 -14.88 -2.86 17.69
C TYR A 71 -16.07 -1.91 17.71
N MET A 72 -17.23 -2.37 18.20
CA MET A 72 -18.43 -1.55 18.35
C MET A 72 -18.20 -0.38 19.30
N GLN A 73 -17.52 -0.60 20.42
CA GLN A 73 -17.16 0.46 21.36
C GLN A 73 -16.21 1.48 20.73
N MET A 74 -15.23 1.02 19.94
CA MET A 74 -14.30 1.89 19.21
C MET A 74 -15.01 2.76 18.17
N ILE A 75 -15.88 2.17 17.35
CA ILE A 75 -16.68 2.90 16.35
C ILE A 75 -17.66 3.88 17.02
N THR A 76 -18.29 3.47 18.11
CA THR A 76 -19.20 4.34 18.89
C THR A 76 -18.46 5.54 19.48
N THR A 77 -17.26 5.32 20.04
CA THR A 77 -16.43 6.38 20.59
C THR A 77 -16.00 7.36 19.50
N LEU A 78 -15.55 6.84 18.35
CA LEU A 78 -15.17 7.66 17.20
C LEU A 78 -16.35 8.49 16.66
N ALA A 79 -17.55 7.91 16.61
CA ALA A 79 -18.75 8.63 16.19
C ALA A 79 -19.11 9.76 17.14
N LEU A 80 -19.00 9.54 18.46
CA LEU A 80 -19.22 10.56 19.48
C LEU A 80 -18.18 11.69 19.39
N ASP A 81 -16.90 11.36 19.17
CA ASP A 81 -15.83 12.37 19.02
C ASP A 81 -16.05 13.28 17.80
N ILE A 82 -16.52 12.71 16.68
CA ILE A 82 -16.88 13.47 15.49
C ILE A 82 -18.11 14.36 15.78
N GLU A 83 -19.12 13.82 16.47
CA GLU A 83 -20.32 14.56 16.85
C GLU A 83 -19.99 15.76 17.76
N ASP A 84 -19.10 15.58 18.72
CA ASP A 84 -18.59 16.64 19.60
C ASP A 84 -17.82 17.72 18.82
N THR A 85 -16.95 17.30 17.89
CA THR A 85 -16.20 18.22 17.02
C THR A 85 -17.15 19.05 16.14
N LEU A 86 -18.21 18.43 15.60
CA LEU A 86 -19.23 19.13 14.80
C LEU A 86 -20.03 20.14 15.64
N ASN A 87 -20.41 19.77 16.86
CA ASN A 87 -21.12 20.66 17.79
C ASN A 87 -20.27 21.90 18.13
N GLU A 88 -18.95 21.72 18.31
CA GLU A 88 -18.02 22.84 18.53
C GLU A 88 -17.88 23.75 17.30
N VAL A 89 -17.78 23.18 16.10
CA VAL A 89 -17.76 23.96 14.85
C VAL A 89 -19.06 24.74 14.67
N GLU A 90 -20.21 24.14 15.00
CA GLU A 90 -21.51 24.83 14.96
C GLU A 90 -21.57 25.98 15.98
N ASN A 91 -21.00 25.79 17.16
CA ASN A 91 -20.91 26.85 18.19
C ASN A 91 -19.96 27.99 17.76
N ILE A 92 -18.82 27.68 17.15
CA ILE A 92 -17.92 28.68 16.57
C ILE A 92 -18.65 29.45 15.46
N SER A 93 -19.37 28.76 14.58
CA SER A 93 -20.18 29.35 13.49
C SER A 93 -21.27 30.30 14.02
N LYS A 94 -21.91 29.96 15.15
CA LYS A 94 -22.89 30.82 15.83
C LYS A 94 -22.26 32.08 16.44
N THR A 95 -20.97 32.04 16.76
CA THR A 95 -20.24 33.15 17.41
C THR A 95 -19.68 34.17 16.39
N VAL A 96 -19.60 33.80 15.11
CA VAL A 96 -19.19 34.72 14.03
C VAL A 96 -20.35 35.62 13.63
N ASP A 97 -20.44 36.79 14.29
CA ASP A 97 -21.53 37.75 14.10
C ASP A 97 -20.99 39.04 13.45
N THR A 98 -20.81 39.04 12.13
CA THR A 98 -20.65 40.28 11.34
C THR A 98 -21.40 40.20 10.00
N LYS A 99 -22.10 41.30 9.68
CA LYS A 99 -23.05 41.44 8.56
C LYS A 99 -22.36 41.57 7.19
N THR A 100 -22.10 40.46 6.51
CA THR A 100 -21.85 40.43 5.06
C THR A 100 -22.45 39.19 4.41
N ASP A 101 -23.01 39.35 3.20
CA ASP A 101 -23.71 38.28 2.46
C ASP A 101 -22.82 37.05 2.16
N ASP A 102 -21.49 37.24 2.06
CA ASP A 102 -20.52 36.17 1.85
C ASP A 102 -20.30 35.28 3.10
N ILE A 103 -20.48 35.84 4.31
CA ILE A 103 -20.41 35.06 5.56
C ILE A 103 -21.66 34.20 5.72
N ASP A 104 -22.82 34.67 5.27
CA ASP A 104 -24.05 33.87 5.23
C ASP A 104 -23.93 32.69 4.26
N LEU A 105 -23.25 32.88 3.12
CA LEU A 105 -22.95 31.79 2.18
C LEU A 105 -22.02 30.73 2.82
N ILE A 106 -20.98 31.18 3.53
CA ILE A 106 -20.07 30.28 4.26
C ILE A 106 -20.81 29.55 5.37
N LYS A 107 -21.66 30.24 6.14
CA LYS A 107 -22.49 29.65 7.20
C LYS A 107 -23.46 28.61 6.64
N LYS A 108 -24.06 28.88 5.48
CA LYS A 108 -24.93 27.94 4.78
C LYS A 108 -24.17 26.72 4.25
N ASN A 109 -22.95 26.90 3.74
CA ASN A 109 -22.09 25.79 3.33
C ASN A 109 -21.67 24.95 4.54
N LEU A 110 -21.29 25.56 5.66
CA LEU A 110 -20.95 24.86 6.90
C LEU A 110 -22.13 24.04 7.44
N LEU A 111 -23.33 24.62 7.46
CA LEU A 111 -24.54 23.90 7.87
C LEU A 111 -24.88 22.75 6.92
N ASN A 112 -24.70 22.94 5.60
CA ASN A 112 -24.93 21.88 4.62
C ASN A 112 -23.90 20.74 4.75
N THR A 113 -22.62 21.07 4.94
CA THR A 113 -21.55 20.08 5.15
C THR A 113 -21.76 19.32 6.46
N SER A 114 -22.09 20.01 7.55
CA SER A 114 -22.45 19.37 8.82
C SER A 114 -23.63 18.42 8.66
N ARG A 115 -24.65 18.80 7.89
CA ARG A 115 -25.79 17.92 7.59
C ARG A 115 -25.39 16.69 6.78
N LEU A 116 -24.48 16.83 5.80
CA LEU A 116 -23.97 15.71 5.02
C LEU A 116 -23.15 14.74 5.89
N ILE A 117 -22.26 15.28 6.73
CA ILE A 117 -21.47 14.47 7.66
C ILE A 117 -22.37 13.73 8.65
N ASN A 118 -23.42 14.38 9.19
CA ASN A 118 -24.39 13.71 10.06
C ASN A 118 -25.14 12.57 9.33
N MET A 119 -25.50 12.77 8.06
CA MET A 119 -26.08 11.69 7.25
C MET A 119 -25.09 10.54 7.03
N ASP A 120 -23.81 10.83 6.84
CA ASP A 120 -22.77 9.80 6.69
C ASP A 120 -22.52 9.06 8.01
N ILE A 121 -22.57 9.75 9.15
CA ILE A 121 -22.51 9.12 10.49
C ILE A 121 -23.73 8.23 10.72
N ASP A 122 -24.94 8.68 10.37
CA ASP A 122 -26.14 7.86 10.50
C ASP A 122 -26.11 6.64 9.57
N ASN A 123 -25.60 6.82 8.34
CA ASN A 123 -25.38 5.71 7.41
C ASN A 123 -24.30 4.75 7.91
N LEU A 124 -23.25 5.24 8.57
CA LEU A 124 -22.22 4.41 9.19
C LEU A 124 -22.79 3.64 10.38
N LYS A 125 -23.51 4.31 11.30
CA LYS A 125 -24.21 3.69 12.43
C LYS A 125 -25.16 2.59 11.93
N LYS A 126 -25.93 2.88 10.87
CA LYS A 126 -26.83 1.91 10.25
C LYS A 126 -26.09 0.76 9.55
N SER A 127 -25.01 1.04 8.82
CA SER A 127 -24.18 -0.02 8.20
C SER A 127 -23.54 -0.91 9.26
N VAL A 128 -23.20 -0.34 10.42
CA VAL A 128 -22.65 -1.06 11.57
C VAL A 128 -23.74 -1.88 12.28
N GLU A 129 -24.96 -1.37 12.41
CA GLU A 129 -26.13 -2.13 12.89
C GLU A 129 -26.49 -3.29 11.94
N ASP A 130 -26.44 -3.07 10.63
CA ASP A 130 -26.67 -4.08 9.59
C ASP A 130 -25.54 -5.15 9.59
N TYR A 131 -24.30 -4.77 9.92
CA TYR A 131 -23.19 -5.72 10.14
C TYR A 131 -23.29 -6.46 11.48
N ALA A 132 -23.99 -5.90 12.47
CA ALA A 132 -24.12 -6.49 13.80
C ALA A 132 -25.08 -7.70 13.83
N GLU A 133 -25.89 -7.95 12.80
CA GLU A 133 -26.76 -9.13 12.70
C GLU A 133 -26.03 -10.41 12.29
N VAL A 134 -24.74 -10.36 11.91
CA VAL A 134 -24.00 -11.55 11.49
C VAL A 134 -22.96 -11.94 12.56
N GLY A 135 -23.28 -12.93 13.39
CA GLY A 135 -22.42 -13.48 14.46
C GLY A 135 -21.21 -14.28 13.95
N LEU A 136 -20.44 -13.73 13.01
CA LEU A 136 -19.28 -14.32 12.37
C LEU A 136 -17.98 -13.70 12.91
N SER A 137 -17.20 -14.49 13.65
CA SER A 137 -15.80 -14.19 13.97
C SER A 137 -14.91 -14.77 12.88
N SER A 138 -13.93 -14.01 12.39
CA SER A 138 -12.95 -14.47 11.40
C SER A 138 -11.55 -14.41 11.98
N PHE A 139 -10.88 -15.55 12.07
CA PHE A 139 -9.47 -15.65 12.50
C PHE A 139 -8.58 -15.82 11.28
N ILE A 140 -7.58 -14.95 11.14
CA ILE A 140 -6.64 -14.95 10.02
C ILE A 140 -5.22 -15.06 10.59
N ASP A 141 -4.42 -15.93 9.99
CA ASP A 141 -3.00 -16.05 10.28
C ASP A 141 -2.24 -16.07 8.95
N SER A 142 -1.31 -15.14 8.84
CA SER A 142 -0.45 -14.95 7.66
C SER A 142 1.01 -15.23 7.99
N PHE A 143 1.30 -15.93 9.10
CA PHE A 143 2.64 -16.34 9.50
C PHE A 143 3.65 -15.19 9.65
N ASN A 144 3.17 -13.97 9.94
CA ASN A 144 3.97 -12.75 10.01
C ASN A 144 4.63 -12.52 11.38
N GLU A 145 4.28 -13.30 12.41
CA GLU A 145 4.86 -13.19 13.74
C GLU A 145 6.05 -14.15 13.93
N ASP A 146 7.19 -13.61 14.38
CA ASP A 146 8.34 -14.37 14.91
C ASP A 146 8.01 -15.14 16.21
N GLU A 147 6.76 -15.11 16.66
CA GLU A 147 6.32 -15.72 17.91
C GLU A 147 5.92 -17.18 17.73
N SER A 148 6.91 -18.05 17.56
CA SER A 148 6.71 -19.44 18.00
C SER A 148 7.92 -19.92 18.81
N ASN A 149 7.64 -20.27 20.07
CA ASN A 149 8.50 -21.04 20.97
C ASN A 149 8.79 -22.47 20.47
N SER A 150 8.71 -22.74 19.16
CA SER A 150 9.09 -24.03 18.60
C SER A 150 10.57 -24.01 18.24
N SER A 151 11.33 -24.88 18.88
CA SER A 151 12.77 -25.13 18.74
C SER A 151 13.22 -25.66 17.37
N ASN A 152 12.42 -25.46 16.32
CA ASN A 152 12.74 -25.93 14.97
C ASN A 152 12.96 -24.71 14.07
N ASN A 153 14.02 -24.76 13.26
CA ASN A 153 14.41 -23.77 12.25
C ASN A 153 13.33 -23.60 11.17
N ILE A 154 12.18 -23.06 11.52
CA ILE A 154 11.12 -22.67 10.60
C ILE A 154 11.46 -21.24 10.21
N LYS A 155 11.72 -21.00 8.93
CA LYS A 155 11.60 -19.64 8.41
C LYS A 155 10.10 -19.33 8.33
N ASN A 156 9.53 -18.85 9.44
CA ASN A 156 8.34 -17.98 9.42
C ASN A 156 8.69 -16.61 8.79
N GLN A 157 9.95 -16.39 8.39
CA GLN A 157 10.55 -15.08 8.16
C GLN A 157 9.97 -14.24 7.00
N LYS A 158 8.93 -14.67 6.29
CA LYS A 158 8.39 -13.92 5.14
C LYS A 158 6.88 -14.13 4.88
N GLY A 159 6.08 -14.50 5.88
CA GLY A 159 4.61 -14.51 5.74
C GLY A 159 4.03 -15.72 5.00
N PHE A 160 4.67 -16.90 5.11
CA PHE A 160 4.17 -18.17 4.55
C PHE A 160 4.76 -19.36 5.31
N LEU A 161 4.10 -20.52 5.21
CA LEU A 161 4.49 -21.78 5.84
C LEU A 161 4.99 -22.79 4.80
N THR A 162 6.17 -23.37 5.00
CA THR A 162 6.73 -24.47 4.19
C THR A 162 7.26 -25.61 5.05
N LEU A 163 7.71 -26.69 4.40
CA LEU A 163 8.61 -27.65 5.06
C LEU A 163 9.87 -26.93 5.59
N PRO A 164 10.43 -27.34 6.74
CA PRO A 164 11.73 -26.87 7.21
C PRO A 164 12.83 -27.24 6.21
N TYR A 165 13.83 -26.38 6.06
CA TYR A 165 14.98 -26.67 5.21
C TYR A 165 16.12 -27.31 6.02
N LYS A 166 16.72 -28.37 5.47
CA LYS A 166 17.95 -29.02 5.94
C LYS A 166 19.17 -28.19 5.60
N SER A 167 19.19 -27.62 4.39
CA SER A 167 20.24 -26.74 3.91
C SER A 167 19.68 -25.68 2.96
N TYR A 168 20.37 -24.56 2.89
CA TYR A 168 20.07 -23.45 1.99
C TYR A 168 21.37 -22.87 1.44
N GLN A 169 21.40 -22.65 0.13
CA GLN A 169 22.44 -21.89 -0.55
C GLN A 169 21.81 -20.68 -1.23
N ASP A 170 22.20 -19.48 -0.81
CA ASP A 170 21.83 -18.23 -1.47
C ASP A 170 22.67 -18.01 -2.72
N LEU A 171 22.03 -17.97 -3.89
CA LEU A 171 22.71 -17.71 -5.16
C LEU A 171 22.62 -16.23 -5.56
N SER A 172 21.76 -15.46 -4.88
CA SER A 172 21.46 -14.04 -5.15
C SER A 172 22.68 -13.15 -4.91
N SER A 173 23.48 -13.46 -3.90
CA SER A 173 24.75 -12.76 -3.60
C SER A 173 25.78 -12.78 -4.74
N SER A 174 25.69 -13.79 -5.62
CA SER A 174 26.57 -13.94 -6.79
C SER A 174 25.89 -13.54 -8.11
N SER A 175 24.66 -13.04 -8.02
CA SER A 175 23.83 -12.68 -9.16
C SER A 175 24.01 -11.21 -9.55
N VAL A 176 23.75 -10.93 -10.81
CA VAL A 176 23.71 -9.58 -11.36
C VAL A 176 22.32 -9.35 -11.94
N ILE A 177 21.67 -8.25 -11.55
CA ILE A 177 20.40 -7.82 -12.13
C ILE A 177 20.67 -6.78 -13.21
N GLU A 178 20.00 -6.94 -14.33
CA GLU A 178 19.96 -5.96 -15.43
C GLU A 178 18.53 -5.73 -15.92
N VAL A 179 18.26 -4.52 -16.39
CA VAL A 179 17.00 -4.20 -17.09
C VAL A 179 17.20 -4.52 -18.57
N LEU A 180 16.42 -5.47 -19.08
CA LEU A 180 16.41 -5.84 -20.49
C LEU A 180 15.59 -4.82 -21.31
N GLU A 181 14.44 -4.42 -20.76
CA GLU A 181 13.47 -3.55 -21.40
C GLU A 181 12.61 -2.81 -20.36
N THR A 182 12.27 -1.56 -20.62
CA THR A 182 11.39 -0.73 -19.79
C THR A 182 10.92 0.48 -20.59
N ASN A 183 9.71 0.97 -20.35
CA ASN A 183 9.27 2.30 -20.77
C ASN A 183 9.38 3.36 -19.66
N ALA A 184 9.67 2.94 -18.43
CA ALA A 184 9.73 3.80 -17.26
C ALA A 184 11.13 4.27 -16.90
N LEU A 185 11.13 5.27 -16.03
CA LEU A 185 12.34 5.87 -15.47
C LEU A 185 12.54 5.38 -14.04
N PRO A 186 13.78 5.09 -13.62
CA PRO A 186 14.08 4.81 -12.22
C PRO A 186 13.66 5.99 -11.35
N GLY A 187 13.05 5.74 -10.20
CA GLY A 187 12.39 6.84 -9.51
C GLY A 187 12.03 6.66 -8.05
N ASN A 188 11.89 7.82 -7.45
CA ASN A 188 10.81 8.30 -6.58
C ASN A 188 10.96 9.84 -6.64
N THR A 189 11.08 10.37 -7.87
CA THR A 189 11.80 11.63 -8.13
C THR A 189 10.90 12.83 -8.43
N HIS A 190 9.62 12.57 -8.70
CA HIS A 190 8.64 13.61 -8.98
C HIS A 190 7.55 13.70 -7.91
N VAL A 191 7.30 12.64 -7.14
CA VAL A 191 6.31 12.68 -6.07
C VAL A 191 6.79 13.65 -5.00
N ALA A 192 5.93 14.61 -4.68
CA ALA A 192 6.26 15.68 -3.76
C ALA A 192 5.00 16.22 -3.09
N THR A 193 5.20 16.80 -1.91
CA THR A 193 4.15 17.47 -1.14
C THR A 193 4.57 18.89 -0.82
N GLU A 194 3.59 19.79 -0.69
CA GLU A 194 3.83 21.15 -0.24
C GLU A 194 3.70 21.24 1.30
N SER A 195 4.74 21.71 1.97
CA SER A 195 4.79 21.86 3.43
C SER A 195 5.39 23.22 3.79
N TYR A 196 4.59 24.08 4.45
CA TYR A 196 5.01 25.42 4.87
C TYR A 196 5.65 26.27 3.75
N SER A 197 5.09 26.22 2.54
CA SER A 197 5.60 26.90 1.33
C SER A 197 6.91 26.34 0.77
N ASN A 198 7.36 25.16 1.23
CA ASN A 198 8.46 24.41 0.64
C ASN A 198 7.92 23.15 -0.03
N ILE A 199 8.48 22.82 -1.18
CA ILE A 199 8.22 21.54 -1.85
C ILE A 199 9.21 20.52 -1.29
N VAL A 200 8.69 19.38 -0.82
CA VAL A 200 9.49 18.28 -0.30
C VAL A 200 9.24 17.07 -1.19
N TYR A 201 10.29 16.54 -1.81
CA TYR A 201 10.19 15.33 -2.63
C TYR A 201 10.33 14.08 -1.78
N ASP A 202 9.51 13.07 -2.06
CA ASP A 202 9.55 11.79 -1.32
C ASP A 202 10.89 11.06 -1.50
N GLY A 203 11.55 11.23 -2.65
CA GLY A 203 12.84 10.60 -2.97
C GLY A 203 14.08 11.37 -2.53
N GLU A 204 13.96 12.49 -1.80
CA GLU A 204 15.13 13.27 -1.36
C GLU A 204 16.07 12.48 -0.45
N ILE A 205 15.51 11.61 0.41
CA ILE A 205 16.27 10.77 1.33
C ILE A 205 16.86 9.57 0.60
N ASP A 206 16.04 8.91 -0.22
CA ASP A 206 16.47 7.80 -1.06
C ASP A 206 15.60 7.78 -2.34
N PRO A 207 16.20 8.07 -3.52
CA PRO A 207 15.49 8.11 -4.78
C PRO A 207 15.23 6.73 -5.39
N MET A 208 15.62 5.63 -4.73
CA MET A 208 15.32 4.25 -5.12
C MET A 208 15.85 3.84 -6.51
N LEU A 209 17.00 4.39 -6.92
CA LEU A 209 17.53 4.27 -8.28
C LEU A 209 18.40 3.03 -8.52
N SER A 210 18.79 2.30 -7.47
CA SER A 210 19.83 1.26 -7.55
C SER A 210 19.26 -0.14 -7.70
N LEU A 211 19.55 -0.82 -8.82
CA LEU A 211 19.21 -2.25 -9.00
C LEU A 211 19.89 -3.16 -7.97
N ALA A 212 20.98 -2.72 -7.35
CA ALA A 212 21.66 -3.50 -6.31
C ALA A 212 20.79 -3.69 -5.06
N ASN A 213 19.86 -2.77 -4.80
CA ASN A 213 18.95 -2.84 -3.67
C ASN A 213 18.04 -4.08 -3.74
N ILE A 214 17.75 -4.60 -4.94
CA ILE A 214 16.94 -5.81 -5.11
C ILE A 214 17.66 -7.06 -4.54
N LEU A 215 18.99 -7.06 -4.42
CA LEU A 215 19.79 -8.22 -4.01
C LEU A 215 20.41 -8.09 -2.61
N ASP A 216 20.23 -6.95 -1.93
CA ASP A 216 20.94 -6.67 -0.68
C ASP A 216 20.29 -7.29 0.58
N ASN A 217 19.08 -7.87 0.42
CA ASN A 217 18.25 -8.41 1.49
C ASN A 217 17.89 -7.41 2.61
N ASN A 218 17.92 -6.10 2.33
CA ASN A 218 17.48 -5.07 3.25
C ASN A 218 16.02 -4.69 2.94
N ASN A 219 15.16 -4.74 3.96
CA ASN A 219 13.73 -4.42 3.81
C ASN A 219 13.47 -2.90 3.71
N GLU A 220 14.48 -2.07 3.94
CA GLU A 220 14.39 -0.61 3.85
C GLU A 220 14.80 -0.05 2.49
N THR A 221 15.57 -0.82 1.71
CA THR A 221 16.01 -0.42 0.37
C THR A 221 15.15 -1.10 -0.69
N ARG A 222 14.98 -0.41 -1.82
CA ARG A 222 14.28 -0.97 -2.98
C ARG A 222 14.79 -0.37 -4.27
N PHE A 223 14.40 -0.99 -5.38
CA PHE A 223 14.47 -0.38 -6.70
C PHE A 223 13.06 -0.06 -7.17
N GLU A 224 12.90 1.09 -7.80
CA GLU A 224 11.60 1.58 -8.23
C GLU A 224 11.69 2.26 -9.59
N CYS A 225 10.66 2.03 -10.41
CA CYS A 225 10.45 2.71 -11.69
C CYS A 225 9.09 3.40 -11.68
N GLU A 226 9.02 4.60 -12.27
CA GLU A 226 7.81 5.42 -12.31
C GLU A 226 7.54 6.01 -13.70
N MET A 227 6.25 6.27 -13.95
CA MET A 227 5.74 7.13 -15.01
C MET A 227 4.44 7.79 -14.52
N PHE A 228 4.03 8.88 -15.16
CA PHE A 228 2.86 9.64 -14.74
C PHE A 228 1.89 9.89 -15.90
N GLU A 229 0.60 9.89 -15.61
CA GLU A 229 -0.46 10.40 -16.48
C GLU A 229 -0.89 11.77 -15.94
N ILE A 230 -0.85 12.78 -16.80
CA ILE A 230 -1.28 14.14 -16.51
C ILE A 230 -2.56 14.40 -17.30
N LEU A 231 -3.57 14.98 -16.65
CA LEU A 231 -4.81 15.36 -17.34
C LEU A 231 -4.52 16.41 -18.41
N ASP A 232 -5.18 16.30 -19.57
CA ASP A 232 -5.03 17.25 -20.68
C ASP A 232 -5.23 18.70 -20.24
N SER A 233 -6.23 18.95 -19.37
CA SER A 233 -6.48 20.29 -18.82
C SER A 233 -5.29 20.83 -18.02
N THR A 234 -4.69 20.00 -17.17
CA THR A 234 -3.50 20.37 -16.39
C THR A 234 -2.30 20.58 -17.31
N TYR A 235 -2.14 19.72 -18.32
CA TYR A 235 -1.05 19.85 -19.30
C TYR A 235 -1.17 21.16 -20.11
N GLU A 236 -2.39 21.52 -20.53
CA GLU A 236 -2.70 22.76 -21.23
C GLU A 236 -2.50 24.00 -20.34
N GLU A 237 -2.96 23.96 -19.08
CA GLU A 237 -2.73 25.03 -18.09
C GLU A 237 -1.23 25.27 -17.85
N CYS A 238 -0.44 24.19 -17.87
CA CYS A 238 1.00 24.23 -17.76
C CYS A 238 1.73 24.56 -19.07
N ASN A 239 1.01 24.75 -20.19
CA ASN A 239 1.56 24.95 -21.53
C ASN A 239 2.60 23.88 -21.93
N GLY A 240 2.41 22.64 -21.43
CA GLY A 240 3.34 21.53 -21.62
C GLY A 240 4.73 21.70 -21.00
N ALA A 241 4.95 22.71 -20.14
CA ALA A 241 6.24 22.98 -19.51
C ALA A 241 6.53 22.03 -18.33
N GLY A 242 7.79 21.59 -18.21
CA GLY A 242 8.26 20.82 -17.05
C GLY A 242 8.11 19.29 -17.12
N PHE A 243 7.49 18.76 -18.18
CA PHE A 243 7.17 17.32 -18.32
C PHE A 243 8.25 16.48 -19.02
N ARG A 244 9.40 17.07 -19.33
CA ARG A 244 10.47 16.44 -20.11
C ARG A 244 11.85 16.74 -19.52
N TYR A 245 12.79 15.82 -19.69
CA TYR A 245 14.21 16.05 -19.47
C TYR A 245 14.86 16.80 -20.65
N LYS A 246 16.04 17.38 -20.43
CA LYS A 246 16.84 18.09 -21.45
C LYS A 246 17.08 17.27 -22.72
N GLU A 247 17.18 15.96 -22.56
CA GLU A 247 17.37 14.99 -23.65
C GLU A 247 16.08 14.74 -24.47
N GLY A 248 14.95 15.37 -24.11
CA GLY A 248 13.66 15.27 -24.78
C GLY A 248 12.78 14.10 -24.32
N VAL A 249 13.28 13.30 -23.37
CA VAL A 249 12.57 12.17 -22.76
C VAL A 249 11.46 12.69 -21.86
N SER A 250 10.24 12.17 -22.05
CA SER A 250 9.09 12.48 -21.20
C SER A 250 9.06 11.54 -20.00
N TRP A 251 8.76 12.07 -18.82
CA TRP A 251 8.37 11.26 -17.65
C TRP A 251 6.85 11.07 -17.55
N VAL A 252 6.10 11.76 -18.42
CA VAL A 252 4.66 11.56 -18.63
C VAL A 252 4.45 10.47 -19.69
N THR A 253 3.58 9.51 -19.43
CA THR A 253 3.22 8.42 -20.33
C THR A 253 2.06 8.80 -21.26
N GLU A 254 2.12 8.31 -22.50
CA GLU A 254 0.99 8.33 -23.45
C GLU A 254 0.28 6.96 -23.50
N ASP A 255 0.94 5.91 -23.01
CA ASP A 255 0.52 4.51 -23.20
C ASP A 255 -0.35 3.98 -22.05
N ASN A 256 -0.61 4.79 -21.01
CA ASN A 256 -1.38 4.44 -19.81
C ASN A 256 -0.98 3.10 -19.19
N LYS A 257 0.32 2.78 -19.24
CA LYS A 257 0.89 1.52 -18.76
C LYS A 257 2.38 1.69 -18.49
N ILE A 258 2.86 1.00 -17.46
CA ILE A 258 4.29 0.80 -17.19
C ILE A 258 4.64 -0.68 -17.35
N TYR A 259 5.82 -0.97 -17.88
CA TYR A 259 6.40 -2.31 -17.88
C TYR A 259 7.88 -2.30 -17.53
N LEU A 260 8.32 -3.36 -16.88
CA LEU A 260 9.70 -3.57 -16.48
C LEU A 260 10.08 -5.03 -16.72
N LYS A 261 11.03 -5.26 -17.63
CA LYS A 261 11.62 -6.57 -17.89
C LYS A 261 13.03 -6.61 -17.33
N ILE A 262 13.23 -7.38 -16.26
CA ILE A 262 14.54 -7.59 -15.64
C ILE A 262 15.05 -9.01 -15.86
N ARG A 263 16.37 -9.16 -15.75
CA ARG A 263 17.06 -10.44 -15.74
C ARG A 263 17.98 -10.52 -14.53
N LEU A 264 17.82 -11.57 -13.74
CA LEU A 264 18.77 -11.98 -12.71
C LEU A 264 19.70 -13.03 -13.30
N SER A 265 20.99 -12.72 -13.46
CA SER A 265 22.00 -13.57 -14.09
C SER A 265 23.03 -14.07 -13.09
N LEU A 266 23.31 -15.37 -13.09
CA LEU A 266 24.42 -15.97 -12.36
C LEU A 266 25.72 -15.88 -13.17
N SER A 267 26.86 -15.73 -12.50
CA SER A 267 28.19 -15.71 -13.17
C SER A 267 28.53 -17.04 -13.86
N THR A 268 28.12 -18.17 -13.27
CA THR A 268 28.21 -19.53 -13.83
C THR A 268 26.87 -20.24 -13.69
N LYS A 269 26.65 -21.36 -14.39
CA LYS A 269 25.45 -22.18 -14.17
C LYS A 269 25.53 -22.78 -12.77
N GLN A 270 24.44 -22.71 -12.01
CA GLN A 270 24.34 -23.29 -10.68
C GLN A 270 23.03 -24.03 -10.51
N VAL A 271 23.03 -25.05 -9.65
CA VAL A 271 21.81 -25.81 -9.34
C VAL A 271 20.94 -24.99 -8.41
N ALA A 272 19.67 -24.82 -8.76
CA ALA A 272 18.67 -24.09 -7.98
C ALA A 272 17.32 -24.81 -8.03
N ASN A 273 16.45 -24.50 -7.07
CA ASN A 273 15.10 -25.04 -7.00
C ASN A 273 14.08 -24.08 -6.36
N TRP A 274 14.50 -22.84 -6.12
CA TRP A 274 13.69 -21.83 -5.46
C TRP A 274 13.95 -20.46 -6.05
N PHE A 275 12.89 -19.76 -6.42
CA PHE A 275 12.94 -18.34 -6.76
C PHE A 275 11.86 -17.60 -5.97
N SER A 276 12.17 -16.42 -5.46
CA SER A 276 11.19 -15.54 -4.83
C SER A 276 11.43 -14.09 -5.23
N ILE A 277 10.35 -13.32 -5.30
CA ILE A 277 10.39 -11.89 -5.57
C ILE A 277 9.33 -11.18 -4.72
N THR A 278 9.72 -10.08 -4.10
CA THR A 278 8.87 -9.32 -3.17
C THR A 278 8.67 -7.90 -3.70
N PRO A 279 7.42 -7.43 -3.86
CA PRO A 279 7.12 -6.05 -4.24
C PRO A 279 7.25 -5.13 -3.03
N TYR A 280 7.53 -3.85 -3.27
CA TYR A 280 7.18 -2.81 -2.30
C TYR A 280 5.76 -2.33 -2.61
N ILE A 281 4.90 -2.26 -1.59
CA ILE A 281 3.54 -1.74 -1.72
C ILE A 281 3.50 -0.41 -0.98
N PRO A 282 3.35 0.73 -1.69
CA PRO A 282 3.19 2.03 -1.06
C PRO A 282 2.03 2.03 -0.06
N PRO A 283 2.16 2.70 1.10
CA PRO A 283 1.14 2.71 2.15
C PRO A 283 -0.04 3.65 1.81
N THR A 284 -0.57 3.58 0.59
CA THR A 284 -1.73 4.33 0.13
C THR A 284 -2.84 3.37 -0.27
N SER A 285 -4.07 3.65 0.19
CA SER A 285 -5.25 2.84 -0.12
C SER A 285 -5.65 2.90 -1.60
N THR A 286 -5.15 3.90 -2.34
CA THR A 286 -5.40 4.04 -3.77
C THR A 286 -4.42 3.24 -4.64
N TYR A 287 -3.37 2.64 -4.06
CA TYR A 287 -2.37 1.90 -4.82
C TYR A 287 -2.99 0.69 -5.51
N ILE A 288 -2.67 0.52 -6.79
CA ILE A 288 -3.10 -0.62 -7.58
C ILE A 288 -1.88 -1.50 -7.86
N ASN A 289 -1.96 -2.78 -7.51
CA ASN A 289 -0.83 -3.69 -7.67
C ASN A 289 -0.46 -3.91 -9.14
N SER A 290 0.82 -4.16 -9.37
CA SER A 290 1.31 -4.63 -10.67
C SER A 290 1.05 -6.13 -10.83
N VAL A 291 1.23 -6.65 -12.04
CA VAL A 291 1.07 -8.07 -12.38
C VAL A 291 2.39 -8.56 -12.96
N ILE A 292 2.87 -9.68 -12.44
CA ILE A 292 3.95 -10.43 -13.08
C ILE A 292 3.36 -11.16 -14.28
N LYS A 293 3.64 -10.66 -15.48
CA LYS A 293 3.21 -11.29 -16.72
C LYS A 293 3.94 -12.57 -17.02
N THR A 294 5.23 -12.62 -16.72
CA THR A 294 6.02 -13.81 -17.00
C THR A 294 7.23 -13.93 -16.09
N ILE A 295 7.48 -15.13 -15.58
CA ILE A 295 8.77 -15.53 -15.02
C ILE A 295 9.32 -16.69 -15.83
N ILE A 296 10.54 -16.55 -16.36
CA ILE A 296 11.22 -17.58 -17.15
C ILE A 296 12.51 -17.98 -16.44
N ILE A 297 12.62 -19.26 -16.08
CA ILE A 297 13.84 -19.84 -15.50
C ILE A 297 14.57 -20.63 -16.59
N SER A 298 15.84 -20.29 -16.84
CA SER A 298 16.62 -20.89 -17.94
C SER A 298 18.04 -21.26 -17.52
N ASP A 299 18.57 -22.31 -18.15
CA ASP A 299 19.94 -22.79 -18.02
C ASP A 299 20.93 -22.04 -18.94
N GLY A 300 20.47 -21.10 -19.77
CA GLY A 300 21.29 -20.36 -20.73
C GLY A 300 21.40 -20.98 -22.12
N ASN A 301 20.83 -22.16 -22.37
CA ASN A 301 20.86 -22.86 -23.67
C ASN A 301 19.50 -22.83 -24.40
N ASN A 302 18.63 -21.88 -24.06
CA ASN A 302 17.25 -21.74 -24.57
C ASN A 302 16.25 -22.83 -24.16
N ASP A 303 16.57 -23.64 -23.14
CA ASP A 303 15.53 -24.45 -22.51
C ASP A 303 14.78 -23.61 -21.47
N ILE A 304 13.50 -23.36 -21.72
CA ILE A 304 12.57 -22.82 -20.72
C ILE A 304 12.20 -23.96 -19.79
N LYS A 305 12.65 -23.88 -18.53
CA LYS A 305 12.42 -24.96 -17.58
C LYS A 305 11.17 -24.74 -16.73
N LYS A 306 10.77 -23.47 -16.55
CA LYS A 306 9.52 -23.08 -15.89
C LYS A 306 9.07 -21.71 -16.41
N MET A 307 7.78 -21.61 -16.70
CA MET A 307 7.09 -20.39 -17.08
C MET A 307 5.87 -20.24 -16.19
N ILE A 308 5.72 -19.09 -15.56
CA ILE A 308 4.50 -18.74 -14.82
C ILE A 308 4.01 -17.41 -15.38
N GLU A 309 2.70 -17.32 -15.59
CA GLU A 309 2.05 -16.20 -16.24
C GLU A 309 0.96 -15.62 -15.33
N ASP A 310 0.72 -14.32 -15.49
CA ASP A 310 -0.37 -13.55 -14.88
C ASP A 310 -0.56 -13.81 -13.37
N ILE A 311 0.47 -13.45 -12.59
CA ILE A 311 0.42 -13.48 -11.12
C ILE A 311 0.26 -12.05 -10.60
N ASP A 312 -0.73 -11.80 -9.75
CA ASP A 312 -0.85 -10.53 -9.03
C ASP A 312 0.40 -10.29 -8.19
N PHE A 313 1.06 -9.14 -8.36
CA PHE A 313 2.27 -8.79 -7.64
C PHE A 313 1.95 -7.92 -6.42
N ASN A 314 1.11 -8.49 -5.53
CA ASN A 314 0.57 -7.86 -4.33
C ASN A 314 1.16 -8.43 -3.03
N ASP A 315 2.08 -9.39 -3.14
CA ASP A 315 2.83 -9.97 -2.02
C ASP A 315 4.08 -10.69 -2.55
N THR A 316 4.87 -11.28 -1.66
CA THR A 316 6.00 -12.13 -1.98
C THR A 316 5.55 -13.32 -2.80
N ILE A 317 5.98 -13.34 -4.06
CA ILE A 317 5.76 -14.47 -4.96
C ILE A 317 6.88 -15.48 -4.77
N ILE A 318 6.49 -16.74 -4.60
CA ILE A 318 7.40 -17.84 -4.34
C ILE A 318 7.16 -18.93 -5.37
N ILE A 319 8.25 -19.34 -5.99
CA ILE A 319 8.24 -20.30 -7.07
C ILE A 319 9.20 -21.40 -6.69
N PRO A 320 8.73 -22.46 -5.99
CA PRO A 320 9.49 -23.69 -5.90
C PRO A 320 9.50 -24.37 -7.27
N PHE A 321 10.59 -24.99 -7.65
CA PHE A 321 10.68 -25.77 -8.89
C PHE A 321 11.60 -26.96 -8.72
N LYS A 322 11.50 -27.95 -9.62
CA LYS A 322 12.39 -29.10 -9.60
C LYS A 322 13.85 -28.65 -9.68
N GLU A 323 14.71 -29.26 -8.87
CA GLU A 323 16.15 -29.02 -8.90
C GLU A 323 16.73 -29.14 -10.32
N MET A 324 17.40 -28.08 -10.78
CA MET A 324 17.95 -27.97 -12.14
C MET A 324 19.07 -26.93 -12.22
N GLU A 325 19.86 -27.00 -13.29
CA GLU A 325 20.84 -25.95 -13.61
C GLU A 325 20.12 -24.67 -14.09
N VAL A 326 20.44 -23.55 -13.43
CA VAL A 326 19.95 -22.22 -13.75
C VAL A 326 21.14 -21.33 -14.08
N LYS A 327 20.97 -20.49 -15.10
CA LYS A 327 21.90 -19.42 -15.49
C LYS A 327 21.27 -18.06 -15.33
N TYR A 328 19.99 -17.92 -15.63
CA TYR A 328 19.26 -16.68 -15.44
C TYR A 328 17.78 -16.89 -15.16
N VAL A 329 17.16 -15.88 -14.56
CA VAL A 329 15.71 -15.73 -14.40
C VAL A 329 15.28 -14.42 -15.03
N ASP A 330 14.38 -14.48 -16.01
CA ASP A 330 13.75 -13.29 -16.61
C ASP A 330 12.37 -13.05 -15.99
N ILE A 331 12.06 -11.79 -15.70
CA ILE A 331 10.83 -11.39 -15.03
C ILE A 331 10.27 -10.20 -15.80
N LEU A 332 9.02 -10.30 -16.27
CA LEU A 332 8.27 -9.22 -16.89
C LEU A 332 7.14 -8.81 -15.95
N ILE A 333 7.18 -7.55 -15.50
CA ILE A 333 6.18 -6.95 -14.61
C ILE A 333 5.49 -5.83 -15.37
N GLU A 334 4.17 -5.73 -15.23
CA GLU A 334 3.36 -4.69 -15.85
C GLU A 334 2.35 -4.12 -14.87
N GLN A 335 2.06 -2.82 -14.97
CA GLN A 335 0.95 -2.21 -14.26
C GLN A 335 0.15 -1.36 -15.25
N SER A 336 -1.14 -1.65 -15.34
CA SER A 336 -2.05 -1.04 -16.33
C SER A 336 -2.99 0.01 -15.74
N ASN A 337 -2.98 0.20 -14.42
CA ASN A 337 -3.79 1.20 -13.74
C ASN A 337 -2.87 2.05 -12.86
N ALA A 338 -3.05 3.35 -12.94
CA ALA A 338 -2.36 4.30 -12.07
C ALA A 338 -3.22 4.70 -10.88
N TYR A 339 -2.59 5.31 -9.88
CA TYR A 339 -3.23 5.82 -8.67
C TYR A 339 -2.93 7.31 -8.48
N ASP A 340 -3.84 8.02 -7.83
CA ASP A 340 -3.71 9.47 -7.65
C ASP A 340 -2.53 9.83 -6.73
N VAL A 341 -1.75 10.82 -7.17
CA VAL A 341 -0.62 11.40 -6.42
C VAL A 341 -0.48 12.89 -6.74
N GLU A 342 0.32 13.57 -5.93
CA GLU A 342 0.83 14.90 -6.22
C GLU A 342 2.27 14.81 -6.74
N VAL A 343 2.57 15.55 -7.79
CA VAL A 343 3.90 15.59 -8.40
C VAL A 343 4.39 17.01 -8.58
N ALA A 344 5.68 17.19 -8.36
CA ALA A 344 6.40 18.40 -8.65
C ALA A 344 6.89 18.41 -10.11
N HIS A 345 6.68 19.51 -10.80
CA HIS A 345 7.28 19.77 -12.10
C HIS A 345 7.93 21.16 -12.12
N ASP A 346 9.04 21.28 -12.85
CA ASP A 346 9.75 22.54 -12.94
C ASP A 346 9.23 23.40 -14.09
N VAL A 347 8.86 24.65 -13.78
CA VAL A 347 8.33 25.62 -14.72
C VAL A 347 9.34 26.75 -14.91
N VAL A 348 9.67 27.01 -16.18
CA VAL A 348 10.45 28.17 -16.58
C VAL A 348 9.50 29.22 -17.11
N THR A 349 9.60 30.45 -16.62
CA THR A 349 8.87 31.58 -17.19
C THR A 349 9.82 32.69 -17.61
N LYS A 350 9.51 33.35 -18.73
CA LYS A 350 10.32 34.43 -19.30
C LYS A 350 9.56 35.74 -19.25
N LEU A 351 10.26 36.82 -18.93
CA LEU A 351 9.70 38.16 -18.97
C LEU A 351 9.34 38.55 -20.41
N ASN A 352 8.07 38.80 -20.69
CA ASN A 352 7.62 39.21 -22.02
C ASN A 352 8.02 40.68 -22.29
N SER A 353 9.08 40.88 -23.09
CA SER A 353 9.60 42.20 -23.46
C SER A 353 8.79 42.93 -24.56
N ASN A 354 7.78 42.28 -25.15
CA ASN A 354 7.00 42.81 -26.29
C ASN A 354 5.64 43.42 -25.90
N LYS A 355 5.24 43.43 -24.62
CA LYS A 355 4.03 44.14 -24.17
C LYS A 355 4.39 45.59 -23.83
N ASN A 356 3.86 46.54 -24.62
CA ASN A 356 4.10 47.98 -24.49
C ASN A 356 3.89 48.47 -23.04
N TYR A 357 4.97 48.99 -22.44
CA TYR A 357 5.09 49.51 -21.07
C TYR A 357 4.35 50.84 -20.81
N LEU A 358 3.30 51.16 -21.57
CA LEU A 358 2.65 52.47 -21.50
C LEU A 358 1.48 52.57 -20.51
N ASP A 359 1.23 51.55 -19.69
CA ASP A 359 0.23 51.63 -18.62
C ASP A 359 0.88 51.54 -17.23
N THR A 360 0.63 52.53 -16.38
CA THR A 360 1.36 52.85 -15.14
C THR A 360 1.05 51.92 -13.96
N LYS A 361 0.59 50.70 -14.26
CA LYS A 361 0.45 49.57 -13.33
C LYS A 361 1.09 48.35 -13.97
N SER A 362 2.41 48.40 -14.13
CA SER A 362 3.21 47.38 -14.82
C SER A 362 3.32 46.09 -13.98
N ILE A 363 2.29 45.24 -14.05
CA ILE A 363 2.41 43.83 -13.69
C ILE A 363 3.43 43.24 -14.68
N LYS A 364 4.56 42.75 -14.19
CA LYS A 364 5.48 41.95 -15.01
C LYS A 364 4.70 40.75 -15.54
N VAL A 365 4.52 40.66 -16.85
CA VAL A 365 3.87 39.50 -17.46
C VAL A 365 4.96 38.48 -17.79
N TYR A 366 4.93 37.38 -17.07
CA TYR A 366 5.77 36.22 -17.31
C TYR A 366 5.01 35.21 -18.17
N GLU A 367 5.64 34.69 -19.22
CA GLU A 367 5.07 33.64 -20.08
C GLU A 367 5.82 32.31 -19.83
N ARG A 368 5.06 31.21 -19.71
CA ARG A 368 5.63 29.86 -19.54
C ARG A 368 6.38 29.44 -20.80
N GLU A 369 7.63 29.03 -20.61
CA GLU A 369 8.50 28.49 -21.65
C GLU A 369 8.58 26.98 -21.51
N ASN A 370 8.48 26.25 -22.62
CA ASN A 370 8.67 24.80 -22.62
C ASN A 370 10.16 24.46 -22.66
N ILE A 371 10.85 24.73 -21.55
CA ILE A 371 12.29 24.48 -21.37
C ILE A 371 12.48 23.42 -20.29
N SER A 372 13.09 22.30 -20.68
CA SER A 372 13.53 21.25 -19.77
C SER A 372 14.87 21.59 -19.13
N ILE A 373 14.96 21.42 -17.81
CA ILE A 373 16.13 21.84 -17.03
C ILE A 373 16.86 20.69 -16.33
N ARG A 374 16.17 19.60 -15.99
CA ARG A 374 16.78 18.39 -15.45
C ARG A 374 17.41 17.54 -16.56
N ASN A 375 18.58 17.00 -16.29
CA ASN A 375 19.22 16.00 -17.16
C ASN A 375 18.77 14.61 -16.72
N LEU A 376 18.40 13.77 -17.69
CA LEU A 376 18.06 12.38 -17.42
C LEU A 376 19.24 11.62 -16.79
N SER A 377 20.47 11.96 -17.21
CA SER A 377 21.69 11.39 -16.61
C SER A 377 21.84 11.60 -15.10
N SER A 378 21.15 12.59 -14.52
CA SER A 378 21.11 12.79 -13.05
C SER A 378 20.49 11.58 -12.33
N LEU A 379 19.60 10.83 -12.98
CA LEU A 379 19.02 9.57 -12.47
C LEU A 379 20.01 8.40 -12.50
N GLY A 380 21.25 8.61 -12.97
CA GLY A 380 22.24 7.55 -13.14
C GLY A 380 22.05 6.68 -14.37
N VAL A 381 21.09 7.00 -15.24
CA VAL A 381 20.83 6.28 -16.49
C VAL A 381 21.63 6.84 -17.67
N LYS A 382 21.81 6.02 -18.72
CA LYS A 382 22.36 6.46 -20.01
C LYS A 382 21.26 6.52 -21.04
N TYR A 383 21.22 7.58 -21.83
CA TYR A 383 20.28 7.74 -22.95
C TYR A 383 21.03 7.82 -24.27
N ASP A 384 20.68 6.91 -25.18
CA ASP A 384 21.15 6.95 -26.56
C ASP A 384 20.14 7.74 -27.40
N THR A 385 20.51 8.96 -27.81
CA THR A 385 19.65 9.86 -28.60
C THR A 385 19.32 9.32 -29.99
N ARG A 386 20.14 8.41 -30.55
CA ARG A 386 19.92 7.81 -31.87
C ARG A 386 18.90 6.68 -31.81
N THR A 387 19.00 5.82 -30.80
CA THR A 387 18.09 4.67 -30.62
C THR A 387 16.88 5.01 -29.75
N LYS A 388 16.90 6.17 -29.09
CA LYS A 388 15.95 6.58 -28.04
C LYS A 388 15.86 5.58 -26.88
N LYS A 389 16.92 4.81 -26.65
CA LYS A 389 16.95 3.76 -25.62
C LYS A 389 17.56 4.29 -24.32
N ILE A 390 16.87 4.02 -23.22
CA ILE A 390 17.35 4.25 -21.86
C ILE A 390 18.03 2.97 -21.37
N THR A 391 19.20 3.12 -20.76
CA THR A 391 19.97 2.02 -20.17
C THR A 391 20.21 2.32 -18.70
N ILE A 392 19.67 1.45 -17.85
CA ILE A 392 19.87 1.48 -16.39
C ILE A 392 21.12 0.63 -16.09
N PRO A 393 22.09 1.15 -15.29
CA PRO A 393 23.29 0.39 -14.93
C PRO A 393 22.94 -0.93 -14.24
N LYS A 394 23.73 -1.97 -14.48
CA LYS A 394 23.53 -3.27 -13.82
C LYS A 394 23.82 -3.16 -12.32
N SER A 395 23.31 -4.10 -11.53
CA SER A 395 23.49 -4.09 -10.06
C SER A 395 24.95 -4.11 -9.58
N ASN A 396 25.87 -4.66 -10.39
CA ASN A 396 27.30 -4.70 -10.07
C ASN A 396 28.10 -3.52 -10.66
N GLU A 397 27.47 -2.67 -11.46
CA GLU A 397 28.06 -1.44 -11.96
C GLU A 397 27.84 -0.34 -10.92
N LYS A 398 28.85 0.50 -10.69
CA LYS A 398 28.65 1.66 -9.81
C LYS A 398 27.56 2.54 -10.39
N SER A 399 26.47 2.72 -9.65
CA SER A 399 25.53 3.80 -9.92
C SER A 399 26.30 5.13 -9.84
N ASN A 400 26.23 5.93 -10.89
CA ASN A 400 26.89 7.24 -10.91
C ASN A 400 26.15 8.28 -10.04
N VAL A 401 25.09 7.89 -9.32
CA VAL A 401 24.32 8.75 -8.42
C VAL A 401 25.17 9.05 -7.18
N ASN A 402 25.95 10.13 -7.25
CA ASN A 402 26.63 10.71 -6.09
C ASN A 402 25.72 11.77 -5.43
N VAL A 403 26.02 12.22 -4.21
CA VAL A 403 25.31 13.30 -3.50
C VAL A 403 25.16 14.57 -4.37
N ASN A 404 26.16 14.87 -5.21
CA ASN A 404 26.08 15.97 -6.18
C ASN A 404 24.97 15.80 -7.24
N ASN A 405 24.54 14.56 -7.53
CA ASN A 405 23.42 14.29 -8.43
C ASN A 405 22.08 14.47 -7.74
N LEU A 406 21.96 14.27 -6.42
CA LEU A 406 20.70 14.53 -5.71
C LEU A 406 20.31 16.01 -5.80
N ASN A 407 21.28 16.93 -5.66
CA ASN A 407 21.03 18.35 -5.92
C ASN A 407 20.67 18.65 -7.39
N ASN A 408 21.11 17.83 -8.34
CA ASN A 408 20.70 17.99 -9.74
C ASN A 408 19.33 17.34 -10.04
N ILE A 409 18.83 16.50 -9.13
CA ILE A 409 17.48 15.94 -9.19
C ILE A 409 16.54 16.89 -8.44
N PHE A 410 16.79 17.22 -7.18
CA PHE A 410 15.85 17.91 -6.28
C PHE A 410 16.20 19.36 -5.96
N GLY A 411 17.42 19.82 -6.29
CA GLY A 411 17.90 21.13 -5.86
C GLY A 411 17.27 22.30 -6.62
N GLU A 412 17.25 23.46 -5.95
CA GLU A 412 16.83 24.72 -6.56
C GLU A 412 17.71 25.09 -7.76
N ILE A 413 17.05 25.53 -8.83
CA ILE A 413 17.72 25.91 -10.07
C ILE A 413 17.99 27.41 -10.03
N MET A 414 19.25 27.80 -10.23
CA MET A 414 19.65 29.20 -10.14
C MET A 414 18.89 30.07 -11.15
N THR A 415 18.26 31.12 -10.63
CA THR A 415 17.58 32.15 -11.42
C THR A 415 18.58 33.13 -12.02
N ASP A 416 18.32 33.55 -13.27
CA ASP A 416 18.98 34.70 -13.90
C ASP A 416 17.91 35.79 -14.12
N ASN A 417 18.31 37.05 -14.24
CA ASN A 417 17.43 38.21 -14.35
C ASN A 417 16.41 38.14 -15.52
N SER A 418 16.60 37.23 -16.47
CA SER A 418 15.73 37.03 -17.65
C SER A 418 14.71 35.90 -17.50
N TYR A 419 14.90 35.00 -16.53
CA TYR A 419 14.11 33.78 -16.35
C TYR A 419 13.75 33.57 -14.88
N ASP A 420 12.46 33.34 -14.62
CA ASP A 420 11.96 32.94 -13.33
C ASP A 420 11.72 31.42 -13.34
N TYR A 421 12.35 30.73 -12.40
CA TYR A 421 12.30 29.28 -12.24
C TYR A 421 11.51 28.98 -10.99
N ARG A 422 10.49 28.14 -11.11
CA ARG A 422 9.70 27.70 -9.97
C ARG A 422 9.30 26.25 -10.15
N THR A 423 9.17 25.55 -9.05
CA THR A 423 8.56 24.22 -9.04
C THR A 423 7.09 24.40 -8.65
N GLU A 424 6.19 23.75 -9.38
CA GLU A 424 4.76 23.73 -9.09
C GLU A 424 4.36 22.29 -8.73
N ILE A 425 3.40 22.15 -7.81
CA ILE A 425 2.75 20.86 -7.51
C ILE A 425 1.48 20.75 -8.33
N ILE A 426 1.30 19.61 -8.99
CA ILE A 426 0.10 19.27 -9.74
C ILE A 426 -0.42 17.89 -9.34
N LYS A 427 -1.72 17.67 -9.58
CA LYS A 427 -2.32 16.34 -9.47
C LYS A 427 -1.98 15.51 -10.70
N ALA A 428 -1.60 14.26 -10.47
CA ALA A 428 -1.26 13.29 -11.50
C ALA A 428 -1.77 11.91 -11.10
N LYS A 429 -1.77 10.97 -12.06
CA LYS A 429 -1.85 9.55 -11.73
C LYS A 429 -0.48 8.90 -11.94
N ARG A 430 -0.05 8.09 -10.98
CA ARG A 430 1.26 7.43 -10.99
C ARG A 430 1.14 5.97 -11.36
N TYR A 431 1.97 5.58 -12.32
CA TYR A 431 2.35 4.20 -12.57
C TYR A 431 3.68 3.91 -11.86
N ASN A 432 3.77 2.79 -11.17
CA ASN A 432 4.87 2.44 -10.29
C ASN A 432 5.10 0.93 -10.27
N ILE A 433 6.35 0.51 -10.50
CA ILE A 433 6.80 -0.86 -10.25
C ILE A 433 7.97 -0.77 -9.26
N SER A 434 7.78 -1.32 -8.06
CA SER A 434 8.79 -1.33 -7.00
C SER A 434 9.10 -2.74 -6.53
N ILE A 435 10.37 -3.08 -6.48
CA ILE A 435 10.88 -4.40 -6.09
C ILE A 435 11.78 -4.23 -4.87
N LEU A 436 11.40 -4.87 -3.76
CA LEU A 436 12.20 -4.92 -2.54
C LEU A 436 13.34 -5.92 -2.69
N ASN A 437 13.01 -7.16 -3.06
CA ASN A 437 13.96 -8.25 -3.04
C ASN A 437 13.65 -9.26 -4.16
N ALA A 438 14.68 -9.80 -4.78
CA ALA A 438 14.61 -11.02 -5.57
C ALA A 438 15.67 -12.01 -5.10
N ASN A 439 15.25 -13.23 -4.78
CA ASN A 439 16.14 -14.27 -4.28
C ASN A 439 16.06 -15.55 -5.12
N LEU A 440 17.22 -16.03 -5.55
CA LEU A 440 17.41 -17.33 -6.18
C LEU A 440 18.21 -18.22 -5.23
N GLY A 441 17.70 -19.42 -4.97
CA GLY A 441 18.29 -20.31 -3.99
C GLY A 441 18.23 -21.78 -4.38
N ASN A 442 19.08 -22.55 -3.71
CA ASN A 442 18.99 -24.00 -3.66
C ASN A 442 18.71 -24.45 -2.23
N TYR A 443 17.59 -25.12 -2.05
CA TYR A 443 17.10 -25.57 -0.75
C TYR A 443 16.98 -27.09 -0.72
N SER A 444 17.34 -27.70 0.40
CA SER A 444 16.93 -29.07 0.69
C SER A 444 15.95 -29.04 1.87
N PHE A 445 14.89 -29.84 1.80
CA PHE A 445 13.79 -29.80 2.76
C PHE A 445 13.68 -31.11 3.56
N GLU A 446 13.13 -30.99 4.76
CA GLU A 446 12.60 -32.13 5.52
C GLU A 446 11.44 -32.79 4.77
N ASP A 447 11.16 -34.05 5.11
CA ASP A 447 10.13 -34.83 4.41
C ASP A 447 8.72 -34.51 4.92
N GLU A 448 8.60 -34.09 6.19
CA GLU A 448 7.33 -33.78 6.84
C GLU A 448 7.48 -32.63 7.84
N TYR A 449 6.39 -31.91 8.07
CA TYR A 449 6.30 -30.87 9.08
C TYR A 449 4.87 -30.70 9.60
N THR A 450 4.74 -30.23 10.83
CA THR A 450 3.44 -29.96 11.44
C THR A 450 3.47 -28.60 12.12
N TYR A 451 2.62 -27.70 11.63
CA TYR A 451 2.32 -26.42 12.26
C TYR A 451 1.10 -26.56 13.18
N THR A 452 1.09 -25.86 14.31
CA THR A 452 -0.06 -25.76 15.21
C THR A 452 -0.22 -24.30 15.62
N SER A 453 -1.40 -23.73 15.36
CA SER A 453 -1.69 -22.33 15.69
C SER A 453 -1.76 -22.10 17.20
N LYS A 454 -1.70 -20.82 17.61
CA LYS A 454 -2.21 -20.42 18.93
C LYS A 454 -3.72 -20.73 19.01
N ALA A 455 -4.25 -20.85 20.21
CA ALA A 455 -5.67 -21.10 20.43
C ALA A 455 -6.50 -19.84 20.15
N PHE A 456 -7.45 -19.94 19.21
CA PHE A 456 -8.42 -18.89 18.91
C PHE A 456 -9.60 -19.00 19.87
N SER A 457 -9.76 -18.01 20.75
CA SER A 457 -10.83 -18.02 21.76
C SER A 457 -11.97 -17.07 21.37
N CYS A 458 -13.21 -17.52 21.56
CA CYS A 458 -14.43 -16.74 21.34
C CYS A 458 -15.14 -16.48 22.68
N SER A 459 -15.78 -15.32 22.80
CA SER A 459 -16.66 -15.01 23.95
C SER A 459 -17.95 -15.84 23.92
N ASN A 460 -18.49 -16.06 22.71
CA ASN A 460 -19.66 -16.87 22.45
C ASN A 460 -19.31 -18.33 22.13
N ASP A 461 -20.31 -19.19 22.26
CA ASP A 461 -20.19 -20.59 21.89
C ASP A 461 -20.06 -20.73 20.38
N ILE A 462 -19.17 -21.63 19.97
CA ILE A 462 -18.86 -21.88 18.58
C ILE A 462 -19.75 -23.00 18.06
N ASN A 463 -20.55 -22.67 17.04
CA ASN A 463 -21.53 -23.58 16.45
C ASN A 463 -21.15 -24.03 15.04
N SER A 464 -20.41 -23.22 14.28
CA SER A 464 -19.85 -23.65 13.00
C SER A 464 -18.43 -23.13 12.76
N ILE A 465 -17.67 -23.88 11.94
CA ILE A 465 -16.31 -23.54 11.51
C ILE A 465 -16.20 -23.81 10.02
N ILE A 466 -15.71 -22.83 9.26
CA ILE A 466 -15.38 -22.96 7.83
C ILE A 466 -13.94 -22.52 7.62
N LEU A 467 -13.14 -23.36 6.96
CA LEU A 467 -11.76 -23.05 6.61
C LEU A 467 -11.67 -22.52 5.17
N ASN A 468 -10.96 -21.42 5.01
CA ASN A 468 -10.43 -20.97 3.73
C ASN A 468 -8.90 -20.94 3.85
N ALA A 469 -8.19 -21.39 2.83
CA ALA A 469 -6.73 -21.38 2.82
C ALA A 469 -6.24 -21.08 1.42
N ASN A 470 -5.17 -20.28 1.34
CA ASN A 470 -4.46 -20.02 0.09
C ASN A 470 -3.13 -20.78 0.13
N ASP A 471 -2.98 -21.82 -0.68
CA ASP A 471 -1.83 -22.72 -0.68
C ASP A 471 -1.46 -23.22 -2.09
N SER A 472 -0.22 -23.64 -2.27
CA SER A 472 0.41 -23.84 -3.59
C SER A 472 0.06 -25.15 -4.30
N LEU A 473 -0.53 -26.12 -3.59
CA LEU A 473 -0.72 -27.48 -4.09
C LEU A 473 -2.12 -28.00 -3.80
N ASP A 474 -2.81 -28.38 -4.86
CA ASP A 474 -4.14 -28.97 -4.80
C ASP A 474 -4.12 -30.47 -4.47
N ASP A 475 -3.20 -30.91 -3.59
CA ASP A 475 -2.87 -32.33 -3.36
C ASP A 475 -2.89 -32.73 -1.87
N ASP A 476 -2.81 -34.03 -1.57
CA ASP A 476 -2.81 -34.60 -0.19
C ASP A 476 -1.56 -34.25 0.65
N ASN A 477 -0.64 -33.47 0.09
CA ASN A 477 0.58 -33.00 0.73
C ASN A 477 0.35 -31.88 1.76
N ILE A 478 -0.83 -31.25 1.76
CA ILE A 478 -1.23 -30.24 2.74
C ILE A 478 -2.54 -30.69 3.37
N LYS A 479 -2.52 -30.94 4.68
CA LYS A 479 -3.69 -31.42 5.43
C LYS A 479 -4.00 -30.49 6.60
N TYR A 480 -5.26 -30.11 6.71
CA TYR A 480 -5.75 -29.22 7.76
C TYR A 480 -6.57 -30.01 8.77
N TYR A 481 -6.36 -29.71 10.05
CA TYR A 481 -7.10 -30.30 11.15
C TYR A 481 -7.46 -29.25 12.16
N VAL A 482 -8.63 -29.39 12.75
CA VAL A 482 -9.11 -28.56 13.84
C VAL A 482 -9.26 -29.41 15.09
N THR A 483 -8.89 -28.87 16.24
CA THR A 483 -9.24 -29.43 17.55
C THR A 483 -10.10 -28.47 18.33
N LEU A 484 -11.06 -29.05 19.06
CA LEU A 484 -12.03 -28.36 19.92
C LEU A 484 -11.82 -28.71 21.40
N ASP A 485 -10.79 -29.51 21.70
CA ASP A 485 -10.50 -30.11 23.01
C ASP A 485 -8.99 -30.09 23.31
N ASN A 486 -8.33 -28.99 22.94
CA ASN A 486 -6.91 -28.72 23.19
C ASN A 486 -5.96 -29.82 22.69
N GLY A 487 -6.27 -30.42 21.53
CA GLY A 487 -5.41 -31.39 20.85
C GLY A 487 -5.68 -32.85 21.20
N SER A 488 -6.71 -33.14 22.01
CA SER A 488 -7.08 -34.53 22.33
C SER A 488 -7.67 -35.26 21.12
N THR A 489 -8.47 -34.55 20.33
CA THR A 489 -9.08 -35.03 19.09
C THR A 489 -8.81 -34.05 17.97
N TRP A 490 -8.31 -34.55 16.83
CA TRP A 490 -8.07 -33.78 15.62
C TRP A 490 -9.07 -34.18 14.54
N ILE A 491 -9.78 -33.19 14.01
CA ILE A 491 -10.82 -33.36 13.02
C ILE A 491 -10.30 -32.82 11.69
N ARG A 492 -10.15 -33.69 10.68
CA ARG A 492 -9.70 -33.26 9.35
C ARG A 492 -10.77 -32.36 8.73
N ILE A 493 -10.35 -31.21 8.21
CA ILE A 493 -11.21 -30.26 7.51
C ILE A 493 -10.53 -29.88 6.19
N TYR A 494 -11.30 -29.63 5.15
CA TYR A 494 -10.79 -29.16 3.86
C TYR A 494 -11.04 -27.65 3.71
N PRO A 495 -10.13 -26.89 3.07
CA PRO A 495 -10.43 -25.54 2.64
C PRO A 495 -11.66 -25.53 1.74
N LYS A 496 -12.44 -24.43 1.74
CA LYS A 496 -13.66 -24.28 0.93
C LYS A 496 -13.43 -24.59 -0.56
N GLU A 497 -12.30 -24.16 -1.11
CA GLU A 497 -11.91 -24.41 -2.50
C GLU A 497 -11.69 -25.91 -2.80
N ARG A 498 -11.40 -26.72 -1.76
CA ARG A 498 -11.24 -28.18 -1.82
C ARG A 498 -12.43 -28.96 -1.25
N ALA A 499 -13.60 -28.34 -1.14
CA ALA A 499 -14.82 -29.01 -0.64
C ALA A 499 -15.22 -30.25 -1.47
N TYR A 500 -14.69 -30.41 -2.68
CA TYR A 500 -14.89 -31.62 -3.48
C TYR A 500 -14.14 -32.85 -2.93
N LYS A 501 -13.11 -32.67 -2.10
CA LYS A 501 -12.33 -33.77 -1.49
C LYS A 501 -12.90 -34.26 -0.16
N GLY A 502 -13.72 -33.46 0.49
CA GLY A 502 -14.28 -33.78 1.80
C GLY A 502 -14.91 -32.56 2.46
N ALA A 503 -15.26 -32.70 3.73
CA ALA A 503 -15.98 -31.67 4.44
C ALA A 503 -15.13 -30.41 4.67
N CYS A 504 -15.69 -29.25 4.30
CA CYS A 504 -15.10 -27.94 4.55
C CYS A 504 -15.77 -27.16 5.69
N CYS A 505 -16.80 -27.76 6.30
CA CYS A 505 -17.56 -27.19 7.39
C CYS A 505 -17.67 -28.19 8.54
N ILE A 506 -17.48 -27.70 9.76
CA ILE A 506 -17.76 -28.43 11.00
C ILE A 506 -18.92 -27.72 11.69
N LYS A 507 -20.02 -28.44 11.97
CA LYS A 507 -21.11 -27.99 12.84
C LYS A 507 -20.98 -28.66 14.21
N ILE A 508 -21.04 -27.87 15.28
CA ILE A 508 -20.87 -28.32 16.67
C ILE A 508 -22.22 -28.23 17.38
N ASN A 509 -22.59 -29.29 18.12
CA ASN A 509 -23.84 -29.36 18.88
C ASN A 509 -25.10 -29.00 18.05
N SER A 510 -25.09 -29.42 16.78
CA SER A 510 -26.17 -29.12 15.84
C SER A 510 -27.47 -29.83 16.21
N THR A 511 -28.56 -29.07 16.17
CA THR A 511 -29.93 -29.57 16.35
C THR A 511 -30.48 -30.29 15.12
N THR A 512 -29.76 -30.26 13.99
CA THR A 512 -30.17 -30.91 12.74
C THR A 512 -30.29 -32.43 12.96
N PRO A 513 -31.47 -33.02 12.73
CA PRO A 513 -31.69 -34.45 12.88
C PRO A 513 -30.74 -35.29 12.02
N LEU A 514 -30.33 -36.46 12.52
CA LEU A 514 -29.36 -37.34 11.84
C LEU A 514 -29.70 -37.66 10.37
N TYR A 515 -30.98 -37.72 10.01
CA TYR A 515 -31.43 -38.03 8.66
C TYR A 515 -31.41 -36.83 7.69
N GLU A 516 -31.25 -35.61 8.20
CA GLU A 516 -31.13 -34.35 7.43
C GLU A 516 -29.68 -33.84 7.35
N ARG A 517 -28.75 -34.50 8.06
CA ARG A 517 -27.34 -34.09 8.10
C ARG A 517 -26.68 -34.27 6.73
N ASP A 518 -26.14 -33.18 6.20
CA ASP A 518 -25.36 -33.17 4.96
C ASP A 518 -24.06 -33.99 5.12
N PRO A 519 -23.80 -35.03 4.29
CA PRO A 519 -22.58 -35.82 4.37
C PRO A 519 -21.28 -35.02 4.07
N LYS A 520 -21.38 -33.82 3.51
CA LYS A 520 -20.26 -32.90 3.28
C LYS A 520 -19.97 -31.98 4.47
N ILE A 521 -20.72 -32.11 5.57
CA ILE A 521 -20.51 -31.36 6.81
C ILE A 521 -20.14 -32.36 7.90
N ILE A 522 -19.13 -32.03 8.71
CA ILE A 522 -18.79 -32.82 9.90
C ILE A 522 -19.65 -32.31 11.05
N TYR A 523 -20.42 -33.21 11.66
CA TYR A 523 -21.21 -32.90 12.85
C TYR A 523 -20.50 -33.45 14.08
N VAL A 524 -20.25 -32.58 15.06
CA VAL A 524 -19.53 -32.92 16.29
C VAL A 524 -20.41 -32.61 17.49
N ASP A 525 -20.74 -33.62 18.27
CA ASP A 525 -21.48 -33.46 19.52
C ASP A 525 -20.48 -33.41 20.69
N LYS A 526 -20.50 -32.32 21.46
CA LYS A 526 -19.65 -32.07 22.63
C LYS A 526 -20.52 -31.85 23.87
N LEU A 527 -20.12 -32.45 24.99
CA LEU A 527 -20.83 -32.32 26.27
C LEU A 527 -20.76 -30.90 26.86
N THR A 528 -19.77 -30.12 26.45
CA THR A 528 -19.53 -28.75 26.89
C THR A 528 -19.52 -27.81 25.69
N ASN A 529 -19.90 -26.56 25.92
CA ASN A 529 -19.84 -25.54 24.88
C ASN A 529 -18.39 -25.30 24.46
N VAL A 530 -18.17 -25.24 23.14
CA VAL A 530 -16.84 -25.01 22.57
C VAL A 530 -16.64 -23.52 22.41
N ARG A 531 -15.56 -23.00 22.97
CA ARG A 531 -15.20 -21.56 22.89
C ARG A 531 -13.78 -21.32 22.39
N SER A 532 -13.07 -22.39 22.08
CA SER A 532 -11.69 -22.31 21.62
C SER A 532 -11.45 -23.31 20.50
N ILE A 533 -10.64 -22.89 19.54
CA ILE A 533 -10.23 -23.70 18.39
C ILE A 533 -8.71 -23.59 18.23
N ILE A 534 -8.07 -24.71 17.91
CA ILE A 534 -6.68 -24.72 17.42
C ILE A 534 -6.67 -25.37 16.03
N LEU A 535 -5.93 -24.76 15.10
CA LEU A 535 -5.68 -25.32 13.78
C LEU A 535 -4.32 -26.02 13.77
N LYS A 536 -4.25 -27.18 13.11
CA LYS A 536 -3.03 -27.89 12.78
C LYS A 536 -2.92 -28.06 11.27
N ILE A 537 -1.75 -27.79 10.72
CA ILE A 537 -1.43 -27.97 9.30
C ILE A 537 -0.30 -28.97 9.20
N GLU A 538 -0.52 -30.09 8.52
CA GLU A 538 0.50 -31.09 8.22
C GLU A 538 0.96 -30.90 6.77
N LEU A 539 2.27 -30.76 6.59
CA LEU A 539 2.93 -30.66 5.31
C LEU A 539 3.75 -31.93 5.07
N THR A 540 3.63 -32.51 3.87
CA THR A 540 4.41 -33.68 3.44
C THR A 540 5.05 -33.37 2.09
N LYS A 541 6.29 -33.82 1.91
CA LYS A 541 7.03 -33.65 0.68
C LYS A 541 6.46 -34.51 -0.45
N PRO A 542 6.14 -33.95 -1.62
CA PRO A 542 5.68 -34.72 -2.78
C PRO A 542 6.74 -35.74 -3.23
N THR A 543 6.29 -36.92 -3.64
CA THR A 543 7.15 -38.03 -4.05
C THR A 543 7.98 -37.74 -5.31
N ASP A 544 7.54 -36.82 -6.15
CA ASP A 544 8.21 -36.43 -7.37
C ASP A 544 9.31 -35.36 -7.17
N ASN A 545 9.46 -34.82 -5.95
CA ASN A 545 10.34 -33.71 -5.58
C ASN A 545 10.21 -32.48 -6.51
N SER A 546 9.11 -32.35 -7.27
CA SER A 546 8.96 -31.31 -8.29
C SER A 546 8.42 -30.01 -7.72
N SER A 547 7.77 -30.10 -6.56
CA SER A 547 7.07 -29.03 -5.88
C SER A 547 7.21 -29.16 -4.36
N ILE A 548 7.00 -28.04 -3.66
CA ILE A 548 7.08 -27.97 -2.20
C ILE A 548 5.76 -27.39 -1.71
N PRO A 549 5.14 -27.98 -0.68
CA PRO A 549 3.92 -27.45 -0.13
C PRO A 549 4.20 -26.09 0.53
N ILE A 550 3.42 -25.09 0.12
CA ILE A 550 3.47 -23.73 0.67
C ILE A 550 2.05 -23.36 1.05
N VAL A 551 1.86 -22.85 2.27
CA VAL A 551 0.60 -22.22 2.70
C VAL A 551 0.90 -20.74 2.90
N TYR A 552 0.26 -19.88 2.11
CA TYR A 552 0.46 -18.44 2.19
C TYR A 552 -0.29 -17.86 3.38
N ASN A 553 -1.56 -18.23 3.54
CA ASN A 553 -2.37 -17.84 4.69
C ASN A 553 -3.57 -18.78 4.85
N TYR A 554 -4.25 -18.66 6.00
CA TYR A 554 -5.57 -19.25 6.20
C TYR A 554 -6.52 -18.30 6.92
N ARG A 555 -7.82 -18.54 6.74
CA ARG A 555 -8.93 -17.89 7.42
C ARG A 555 -9.91 -18.92 7.95
N LEU A 556 -10.16 -18.88 9.25
CA LEU A 556 -11.23 -19.62 9.92
C LEU A 556 -12.42 -18.69 10.17
N ASN A 557 -13.53 -18.94 9.47
CA ASN A 557 -14.80 -18.29 9.74
C ASN A 557 -15.55 -19.12 10.77
N VAL A 558 -15.97 -18.48 11.86
CA VAL A 558 -16.56 -19.12 13.02
C VAL A 558 -17.90 -18.46 13.33
N SER A 559 -18.99 -19.21 13.33
CA SER A 559 -20.31 -18.66 13.68
C SER A 559 -20.75 -19.10 15.07
N SER A 560 -21.40 -18.16 15.78
CA SER A 560 -22.11 -18.45 17.03
C SER A 560 -23.60 -18.73 16.82
N GLU A 561 -24.12 -18.55 15.60
CA GLU A 561 -25.51 -18.84 15.28
C GLU A 561 -25.68 -20.26 14.75
N VAL A 562 -26.78 -20.92 15.16
CA VAL A 562 -27.22 -22.20 14.64
C VAL A 562 -27.91 -21.93 13.31
N ASP A 563 -27.14 -21.57 12.28
CA ASP A 563 -27.71 -21.22 10.99
C ASP A 563 -27.93 -22.49 10.15
N ASP A 564 -29.20 -22.76 9.83
CA ASP A 564 -29.64 -23.87 8.97
C ASP A 564 -29.70 -23.46 7.48
N ASN A 565 -29.36 -22.21 7.12
CA ASN A 565 -29.60 -21.67 5.78
C ASN A 565 -28.36 -21.35 4.92
N ASP A 566 -27.13 -21.49 5.41
CA ASP A 566 -25.93 -21.09 4.66
C ASP A 566 -25.33 -22.22 3.78
N ASN A 567 -26.16 -22.75 2.88
CA ASN A 567 -25.74 -23.69 1.82
C ASN A 567 -26.22 -23.20 0.44
N ARG A 568 -25.83 -21.98 0.05
CA ARG A 568 -25.85 -21.54 -1.36
C ARG A 568 -24.48 -21.05 -1.82
#